data_AF-A0AAE7MSP9-F1
#
_entry.id   AF-A0AAE7MSP9-F1
#
_cell.length_a   1.000
_cell.length_b   1.000
_cell.length_c   1.000
_cell.angle_alpha   90.00
_cell.angle_beta   90.00
_cell.angle_gamma   90.00
#
_symmetry.space_group_name_H-M   'P 1'
#
loop_
_entity.id
_entity.type
_entity.pdbx_description
1 polymer ?
#
loop_
_entity_poly.entity_id
_entity_poly.type
_entity_poly.pdbx_seq_one_letter_code
_entity_poly.pdbx_strand_id
1 'polypeptide(L)'
;MLRTNAIPIVDSYDRNTNNYLGSFEQTDENILNYVAGLSPFQSVRLVEHTTDTLILTTIGYFFDHVSDQQWLQQILPKLIAKQTGKKTIEAVKIFFY
;
A
#
# COMPACT_ATOMS: atom_id res chain seq x y z
N MET A 1 -7.89 22.65 -19.79
CA MET A 1 -6.97 21.58 -19.31
C MET A 1 -7.82 20.40 -18.89
N LEU A 2 -7.79 19.32 -19.66
CA LEU A 2 -8.50 18.09 -19.32
C LEU A 2 -7.79 17.48 -18.11
N ARG A 3 -8.37 17.61 -16.91
CA ARG A 3 -7.96 16.78 -15.79
C ARG A 3 -8.45 15.38 -16.11
N THR A 4 -7.57 14.54 -16.62
CA THR A 4 -7.79 13.09 -16.59
C THR A 4 -8.07 12.73 -15.13
N ASN A 5 -9.25 12.17 -14.84
CA ASN A 5 -9.58 11.54 -13.56
C ASN A 5 -8.77 10.24 -13.39
N ALA A 6 -7.46 10.30 -13.62
CA ALA A 6 -6.57 9.17 -13.46
C ALA A 6 -6.41 8.93 -11.96
N ILE A 7 -6.62 7.68 -11.55
CA ILE A 7 -6.35 7.26 -10.18
C ILE A 7 -4.83 7.41 -9.96
N PRO A 8 -4.38 8.03 -8.85
CA PRO A 8 -2.95 8.13 -8.55
C PRO A 8 -2.32 6.74 -8.45
N ILE A 9 -1.01 6.65 -8.65
CA ILE A 9 -0.27 5.38 -8.62
C ILE A 9 0.62 5.32 -7.38
N VAL A 10 0.69 4.14 -6.76
CA VAL A 10 1.65 3.82 -5.70
C VAL A 10 2.76 2.99 -6.29
N ASP A 11 4.00 3.35 -5.97
CA ASP A 11 5.16 2.50 -6.19
C ASP A 11 5.53 1.78 -4.90
N SER A 12 5.78 0.48 -5.01
CA SER A 12 6.26 -0.34 -3.90
C SER A 12 7.75 -0.63 -4.07
N TYR A 13 8.49 -0.45 -2.98
CA TYR A 13 9.89 -0.81 -2.88
C TYR A 13 10.09 -1.73 -1.67
N ASP A 14 11.02 -2.67 -1.77
CA ASP A 14 11.53 -3.34 -0.58
C ASP A 14 12.20 -2.30 0.32
N ARG A 15 11.77 -2.23 1.58
CA ARG A 15 12.19 -1.17 2.50
C ARG A 15 13.68 -1.19 2.80
N ASN A 16 14.31 -2.36 2.79
CA ASN A 16 15.70 -2.54 3.21
C ASN A 16 16.68 -2.34 2.05
N THR A 17 16.29 -2.80 0.87
CA THR A 17 17.15 -2.81 -0.34
C THR A 17 16.82 -1.69 -1.31
N ASN A 18 15.67 -1.03 -1.18
CA ASN A 18 15.07 -0.13 -2.16
C ASN A 18 14.86 -0.78 -3.55
N ASN A 19 14.83 -2.12 -3.62
CA ASN A 19 14.46 -2.79 -4.86
C ASN A 19 13.00 -2.51 -5.20
N TYR A 20 12.74 -2.05 -6.42
CA TYR A 20 11.39 -1.83 -6.91
C TYR A 20 10.63 -3.16 -7.04
N LEU A 21 9.41 -3.19 -6.51
CA LEU A 21 8.54 -4.38 -6.43
C LEU A 21 7.33 -4.30 -7.37
N GLY A 22 7.13 -3.17 -8.04
CA GLY A 22 5.97 -2.92 -8.90
C GLY A 22 5.11 -1.75 -8.41
N SER A 23 4.13 -1.39 -9.23
CA SER A 23 3.21 -0.29 -8.98
C SER A 23 1.75 -0.72 -9.10
N PHE A 24 0.85 0.03 -8.48
CA PHE A 24 -0.60 -0.23 -8.51
C PHE A 24 -1.41 1.05 -8.26
N GLU A 25 -2.71 1.00 -8.55
CA GLU A 25 -3.62 2.14 -8.32
C GLU A 25 -3.80 2.44 -6.83
N GLN A 26 -3.62 3.71 -6.45
CA GLN A 26 -3.72 4.23 -5.09
C GLN A 26 -5.18 4.34 -4.62
N THR A 27 -5.77 3.20 -4.28
CA THR A 27 -7.04 3.12 -3.56
C THR A 27 -6.81 2.53 -2.17
N ASP A 28 -7.65 2.92 -1.20
CA ASP A 28 -7.64 2.32 0.14
C ASP A 28 -7.67 0.79 0.07
N GLU A 29 -8.53 0.24 -0.79
CA GLU A 29 -8.73 -1.21 -0.90
C GLU A 29 -7.50 -1.91 -1.47
N ASN A 30 -6.84 -1.33 -2.49
CA ASN A 30 -5.60 -1.88 -3.02
C ASN A 30 -4.46 -1.82 -2.01
N ILE A 31 -4.30 -0.71 -1.29
CA ILE A 31 -3.26 -0.62 -0.24
C ILE A 31 -3.51 -1.67 0.85
N LEU A 32 -4.76 -1.79 1.31
CA LEU A 32 -5.15 -2.76 2.34
C LEU A 32 -4.93 -4.20 1.88
N ASN A 33 -5.33 -4.53 0.65
CA ASN A 33 -5.13 -5.86 0.07
C ASN A 33 -3.65 -6.17 -0.12
N TYR A 34 -2.88 -5.21 -0.62
CA TYR A 34 -1.44 -5.34 -0.82
C TYR A 34 -0.73 -5.63 0.51
N VAL A 35 -0.97 -4.80 1.54
CA VAL A 35 -0.33 -4.95 2.85
C VAL A 35 -0.80 -6.21 3.58
N ALA A 36 -2.09 -6.55 3.52
CA ALA A 36 -2.60 -7.77 4.15
C ALA A 36 -2.07 -9.05 3.48
N GLY A 37 -1.69 -8.99 2.21
CA GLY A 37 -1.11 -10.10 1.45
C GLY A 37 0.40 -10.27 1.64
N LEU A 38 1.08 -9.36 2.34
CA LEU A 38 2.53 -9.47 2.56
C LEU A 38 2.88 -10.66 3.46
N SER A 39 3.98 -11.32 3.11
CA SER A 39 4.63 -12.28 4.00
C SER A 39 5.15 -11.57 5.26
N PRO A 40 5.17 -12.24 6.44
CA PRO A 40 5.78 -11.69 7.66
C PRO A 40 7.25 -11.27 7.50
N PHE A 41 7.95 -11.79 6.49
CA PHE A 41 9.36 -11.51 6.23
C PHE A 41 9.59 -10.37 5.23
N GLN A 42 8.53 -9.80 4.66
CA GLN A 42 8.62 -8.67 3.73
C GLN A 42 8.43 -7.36 4.47
N SER A 43 9.21 -6.35 4.12
CA SER A 43 9.00 -4.98 4.59
C SER A 43 8.98 -4.09 3.37
N VAL A 44 7.92 -3.30 3.19
CA VAL A 44 7.79 -2.45 2.01
C VAL A 44 7.75 -0.98 2.37
N ARG A 45 8.18 -0.14 1.43
CA ARG A 45 7.99 1.31 1.38
C ARG A 45 7.03 1.61 0.24
N LEU A 46 5.92 2.26 0.54
CA LEU A 46 4.93 2.71 -0.44
C LEU A 46 5.04 4.22 -0.61
N VAL A 47 5.19 4.68 -1.85
CA VAL A 47 5.30 6.11 -2.20
C VAL A 47 4.34 6.45 -3.32
N GLU A 48 3.88 7.70 -3.39
CA GLU A 48 3.13 8.19 -4.54
C GLU A 48 4.08 8.36 -5.72
N HIS A 49 3.73 7.81 -6.87
CA HIS A 49 4.59 7.66 -8.03
C HIS A 49 5.13 8.99 -8.58
N THR A 50 4.29 10.03 -8.66
CA THR A 50 4.64 11.30 -9.32
C THR A 50 5.57 12.16 -8.48
N THR A 51 5.40 12.12 -7.16
CA THR A 51 6.06 13.03 -6.21
C THR A 51 7.09 12.33 -5.33
N ASP A 52 7.16 11.00 -5.37
CA ASP A 52 7.92 10.15 -4.44
C ASP A 52 7.56 10.44 -2.96
N THR A 53 6.34 10.94 -2.72
CA THR A 53 5.88 11.24 -1.37
C THR A 53 5.60 9.94 -0.63
N LEU A 54 6.21 9.76 0.54
CA LEU A 54 5.99 8.61 1.39
C LEU A 54 4.51 8.51 1.81
N ILE A 55 3.89 7.36 1.54
CA ILE A 55 2.54 7.03 2.00
C ILE A 55 2.64 6.27 3.31
N LEU A 56 3.34 5.13 3.29
CA LEU A 56 3.56 4.27 4.45
C LEU A 56 4.78 3.36 4.31
N THR A 57 5.24 2.82 5.43
CA THR A 57 6.15 1.68 5.51
C THR A 57 5.49 0.53 6.25
N THR A 58 5.97 -0.70 6.00
CA THR A 58 5.54 -1.88 6.74
C THR A 58 6.71 -2.63 7.38
N ILE A 59 6.36 -3.50 8.33
CA ILE A 59 7.14 -4.66 8.76
C ILE A 59 6.19 -5.85 8.70
N GLY A 60 6.45 -6.79 7.79
CA GLY A 60 5.47 -7.80 7.42
C GLY A 60 4.19 -7.17 6.90
N TYR A 61 3.07 -7.72 7.34
CA TYR A 61 1.72 -7.20 7.06
C TYR A 61 1.31 -6.06 8.01
N PHE A 62 2.17 -5.57 8.90
CA PHE A 62 1.84 -4.48 9.82
C PHE A 62 2.28 -3.12 9.27
N PHE A 63 1.47 -2.08 9.49
CA PHE A 63 1.92 -0.71 9.31
C PHE A 63 3.01 -0.37 10.35
N ASP A 64 4.11 0.21 9.88
CA ASP A 64 5.22 0.67 10.72
C ASP A 64 5.23 2.20 10.82
N HIS A 65 5.18 2.89 9.69
CA HIS A 65 4.99 4.34 9.61
C HIS A 65 3.90 4.68 8.59
N VAL A 66 3.06 5.67 8.88
CA VAL A 66 2.03 6.18 7.96
C VAL A 66 2.04 7.71 8.02
N SER A 67 2.19 8.37 6.88
CA SER A 67 2.31 9.84 6.83
C SER A 67 1.01 10.54 7.23
N ASP A 68 -0.14 10.01 6.80
CA ASP A 68 -1.47 10.54 7.16
C ASP A 68 -2.06 9.78 8.36
N GLN A 69 -1.96 10.40 9.54
CA GLN A 69 -2.47 9.83 10.79
C GLN A 69 -4.00 9.83 10.87
N GLN A 70 -4.69 10.76 10.21
CA GLN A 70 -6.15 10.79 10.20
C GLN A 70 -6.70 9.65 9.33
N TRP A 71 -6.08 9.43 8.17
CA TRP A 71 -6.38 8.30 7.30
C TRP A 71 -6.06 6.95 7.96
N LEU A 72 -4.94 6.85 8.71
CA LEU A 72 -4.59 5.64 9.48
C LEU A 72 -5.74 5.18 10.39
N GLN A 73 -6.37 6.09 11.13
CA GLN A 73 -7.49 5.76 12.03
C GLN A 73 -8.69 5.16 11.27
N GLN A 74 -8.87 5.51 10.00
CA GLN A 74 -9.96 5.03 9.16
C GLN A 74 -9.66 3.66 8.54
N ILE A 75 -8.41 3.41 8.14
CA ILE A 75 -8.03 2.18 7.43
C ILE A 75 -7.60 1.05 8.37
N LEU A 76 -7.06 1.36 9.56
CA LEU A 76 -6.52 0.34 10.46
C LEU A 76 -7.55 -0.73 10.85
N PRO A 77 -8.82 -0.39 11.21
CA PRO A 77 -9.83 -1.41 11.48
C PRO A 77 -10.13 -2.30 10.26
N LYS A 78 -10.04 -1.73 9.04
CA LYS A 78 -10.25 -2.48 7.79
C LYS A 78 -9.11 -3.46 7.53
N LEU A 79 -7.87 -3.05 7.81
CA LEU A 79 -6.69 -3.92 7.72
C LEU A 79 -6.81 -5.11 8.68
N ILE A 80 -7.14 -4.84 9.95
CA ILE A 80 -7.33 -5.87 10.98
C ILE A 80 -8.41 -6.86 10.53
N ALA A 81 -9.52 -6.38 9.95
CA ALA A 81 -10.58 -7.25 9.46
C ALA A 81 -10.09 -8.22 8.36
N LYS A 82 -9.21 -7.77 7.46
CA LYS A 82 -8.60 -8.64 6.44
C LYS A 82 -7.64 -9.67 7.06
N GLN A 83 -6.77 -9.22 7.95
CA GLN A 83 -5.75 -10.07 8.59
C GLN A 83 -6.33 -11.13 9.54
N THR A 84 -7.50 -10.85 10.11
CA THR A 84 -8.24 -11.80 10.97
C THR A 84 -9.22 -12.69 10.20
N GLY A 85 -9.24 -12.61 8.86
CA GLY A 85 -10.12 -13.40 8.01
C GLY A 85 -11.59 -12.96 8.04
N LYS A 86 -11.93 -11.83 8.67
CA LYS A 86 -13.29 -11.25 8.65
C LYS A 86 -13.65 -10.65 7.30
N LYS A 87 -12.65 -10.29 6.49
CA LYS A 87 -12.79 -9.85 5.10
C LYS A 87 -11.79 -10.57 4.22
N THR A 88 -12.19 -10.83 2.98
CA THR A 88 -11.31 -11.42 1.97
C THR A 88 -10.21 -10.44 1.58
N ILE A 89 -9.01 -10.98 1.31
CA ILE A 89 -7.90 -10.28 0.69
C ILE A 89 -8.01 -10.53 -0.82
N GLU A 90 -8.15 -9.47 -1.60
CA GLU A 90 -8.23 -9.58 -3.06
C GLU A 90 -6.85 -9.38 -3.69
N ALA A 91 -6.63 -9.97 -4.86
CA ALA A 91 -5.38 -9.78 -5.58
C ALA A 91 -5.29 -8.34 -6.13
N VAL A 92 -4.19 -7.66 -5.83
CA VAL A 92 -3.91 -6.32 -6.36
C VAL A 92 -3.28 -6.47 -7.74
N LYS A 93 -3.79 -5.71 -8.72
CA LYS A 93 -3.23 -5.68 -10.08
C LYS A 93 -1.94 -4.84 -10.08
N ILE A 94 -0.81 -5.54 -9.99
CA ILE A 94 0.53 -4.94 -10.05
C ILE A 94 1.00 -4.84 -11.50
N PHE A 95 1.64 -3.73 -11.85
CA PHE A 95 2.31 -3.52 -13.14
C PHE A 95 3.73 -2.96 -12.92
N PHE A 96 4.55 -3.03 -13.96
CA PHE A 96 5.97 -2.67 -13.94
C PHE A 96 6.28 -1.69 -15.07
N TYR A 97 7.30 -0.87 -14.89
CA TYR A 97 7.87 0.06 -15.87
C TYR A 97 9.24 -0.41 -16.36
#